data_AF-C3YD01-F1
#
_entry.id   AF-C3YD01-F1
#
_cell.length_a   1.000
_cell.length_b   1.000
_cell.length_c   1.000
_cell.angle_alpha   90.00
_cell.angle_beta   90.00
_cell.angle_gamma   90.00
#
_symmetry.space_group_name_H-M   'P 1'
#
loop_
_entity.id
_entity.type
_entity.pdbx_description
1 polymer ?
#
loop_
_entity_poly.entity_id
_entity_poly.type
_entity_poly.pdbx_seq_one_letter_code
_entity_poly.pdbx_strand_id
1 'polypeptide(L)'
;MEAIGSPPKTTTTEENAISILTFWHLCGDIIYFPVQNLRNFVILEPQWFVDVCKTIITIPQYRDREVKDEWDRLQETGELRDHLIDYVWSHREEALRYNLMEHKQELLDMMEKFDLVLRCHGRSEEETGPKCDVAGEATYFVPSLLTSVKDEKKLYPPGTTCSKPIFVVFDGKFCPVGQYHRMVISSMRRYLSVKPQLAYASCAKFITSNIKRQTFILTKEKFFLKVGLVSSVKDEESCFSHGPSVREGLEEDLTDIINKWVPGIRYKWCVRCGCEGHREKEDADSFLLIEDLSATEHFKSGEIVCETYAPATTTVKEAGLSDWFRNPVPQTAEETLAYPGSLPTVSQDYFHLVVREVCPRWRELAFRLNLSPANVEEIDERHRGEPRKCCRAVCDRWVQLNGSSATVEVLKDALMSIGEVPTAENIDE
;
A
#
# COMPACT_ATOMS: atom_id res chain seq x y z
N MET A 1 36.12 -17.46 -30.16
CA MET A 1 35.20 -16.74 -29.25
C MET A 1 34.35 -15.86 -30.12
N GLU A 2 33.24 -16.39 -30.62
CA GLU A 2 32.24 -15.60 -31.34
C GLU A 2 31.52 -14.71 -30.33
N ALA A 3 31.43 -13.42 -30.66
CA ALA A 3 30.77 -12.42 -29.85
C ALA A 3 29.29 -12.74 -29.72
N ILE A 4 28.79 -12.64 -28.49
CA ILE A 4 27.39 -12.76 -28.13
C ILE A 4 26.60 -11.72 -28.93
N GLY A 5 25.73 -12.20 -29.83
CA GLY A 5 24.56 -11.51 -30.39
C GLY A 5 24.77 -10.11 -30.97
N SER A 6 24.90 -10.01 -32.30
CA SER A 6 24.60 -8.74 -32.98
C SER A 6 23.14 -8.34 -32.68
N PRO A 7 22.86 -7.06 -32.34
CA PRO A 7 21.51 -6.63 -32.03
C PRO A 7 20.57 -6.83 -33.24
N PRO A 8 19.26 -7.06 -33.01
CA PRO A 8 18.28 -7.20 -34.08
C PRO A 8 18.33 -5.99 -35.02
N LYS A 9 18.15 -6.21 -36.32
CA LYS A 9 18.28 -5.19 -37.40
C LYS A 9 17.33 -3.97 -37.27
N THR A 10 16.49 -3.90 -36.24
CA THR A 10 15.45 -2.88 -36.03
C THR A 10 15.59 -2.13 -34.70
N THR A 11 16.57 -2.44 -33.86
CA THR A 11 16.70 -1.80 -32.53
C THR A 11 17.55 -0.54 -32.62
N THR A 12 17.01 0.59 -32.15
CA THR A 12 17.71 1.88 -32.12
C THR A 12 18.91 1.84 -31.15
N THR A 13 19.88 2.75 -31.32
CA THR A 13 21.03 2.87 -30.41
C THR A 13 20.60 3.13 -28.97
N GLU A 14 19.53 3.90 -28.76
CA GLU A 14 18.98 4.21 -27.44
C GLU A 14 18.37 2.97 -26.78
N GLU A 15 17.53 2.21 -27.50
CA GLU A 15 16.95 0.97 -26.99
C GLU A 15 18.01 -0.08 -26.64
N ASN A 16 19.08 -0.16 -27.45
CA ASN A 16 20.22 -1.02 -27.15
C ASN A 16 20.93 -0.58 -25.86
N ALA A 17 21.15 0.73 -25.67
CA ALA A 17 21.78 1.25 -24.45
C ALA A 17 20.92 0.97 -23.21
N ILE A 18 19.60 1.22 -23.27
CA ILE A 18 18.67 0.92 -22.18
C ILE A 18 18.72 -0.57 -21.82
N SER A 19 18.77 -1.45 -22.83
CA SER A 19 18.83 -2.90 -22.63
C SER A 19 20.12 -3.33 -21.93
N ILE A 20 21.27 -2.79 -22.35
CA ILE A 20 22.58 -3.08 -21.75
C ILE A 20 22.64 -2.58 -20.30
N LEU A 21 22.21 -1.34 -20.04
CA LEU A 21 22.20 -0.77 -18.70
C LEU A 21 21.25 -1.53 -17.77
N THR A 22 20.08 -1.95 -18.28
CA THR A 22 19.13 -2.78 -17.53
C THR A 22 19.74 -4.14 -17.19
N PHE A 23 20.47 -4.75 -18.13
CA PHE A 23 21.17 -6.01 -17.87
C PHE A 23 22.19 -5.88 -16.73
N TRP A 24 23.07 -4.88 -16.76
CA TRP A 24 24.04 -4.66 -15.68
C TRP A 24 23.39 -4.27 -14.35
N HIS A 25 22.24 -3.58 -14.40
CA HIS A 25 21.44 -3.32 -13.21
C HIS A 25 20.92 -4.60 -12.57
N LEU A 26 20.38 -5.52 -13.38
CA LEU A 26 19.87 -6.81 -12.91
C LEU A 26 20.99 -7.72 -12.37
N CYS A 27 22.21 -7.60 -12.91
CA CYS A 27 23.40 -8.26 -12.36
C CYS A 27 23.87 -7.66 -11.02
N GLY A 28 23.41 -6.46 -10.67
CA GLY A 28 23.85 -5.73 -9.50
C GLY A 28 25.22 -5.06 -9.66
N ASP A 29 25.71 -4.91 -10.89
CA ASP A 29 26.99 -4.23 -11.19
C ASP A 29 26.82 -2.72 -11.18
N ILE A 30 25.64 -2.22 -11.58
CA ILE A 30 25.28 -0.79 -11.57
C ILE A 30 23.87 -0.58 -11.02
N ILE A 31 23.48 0.66 -10.78
CA ILE A 31 22.09 1.03 -10.49
C ILE A 31 21.58 1.92 -11.62
N TYR A 32 20.51 1.46 -12.26
CA TYR A 32 19.87 2.15 -13.38
C TYR A 32 18.37 1.92 -13.36
N PHE A 33 17.60 3.00 -13.51
CA PHE A 33 16.15 2.94 -13.65
C PHE A 33 15.71 3.63 -14.95
N PRO A 34 15.10 2.92 -15.91
CA PRO A 34 14.67 3.47 -17.20
C PRO A 34 13.36 4.28 -17.07
N VAL A 35 13.29 5.20 -16.12
CA VAL A 35 12.13 6.09 -15.86
C VAL A 35 12.52 7.54 -16.14
N GLN A 36 11.59 8.39 -16.57
CA GLN A 36 11.92 9.73 -17.10
C GLN A 36 12.88 10.56 -16.23
N ASN A 37 12.71 10.58 -14.91
CA ASN A 37 13.55 11.36 -13.99
C ASN A 37 14.94 10.75 -13.76
N LEU A 38 15.10 9.44 -13.97
CA LEU A 38 16.33 8.69 -13.65
C LEU A 38 17.01 8.07 -14.87
N ARG A 39 16.39 8.14 -16.06
CA ARG A 39 16.88 7.46 -17.28
C ARG A 39 18.26 7.95 -17.74
N ASN A 40 18.66 9.14 -17.30
CA ASN A 40 19.95 9.75 -17.63
C ASN A 40 20.91 9.73 -16.43
N PHE A 41 20.51 9.12 -15.31
CA PHE A 41 21.29 9.06 -14.08
C PHE A 41 21.65 7.61 -13.78
N VAL A 42 22.93 7.27 -13.93
CA VAL A 42 23.46 5.91 -13.74
C VAL A 42 24.47 5.92 -12.62
N ILE A 43 24.27 5.06 -11.62
CA ILE A 43 25.27 4.85 -10.59
C ILE A 43 26.13 3.66 -10.97
N LEU A 44 27.41 3.92 -11.19
CA LEU A 44 28.39 2.91 -11.61
C LEU A 44 28.87 2.02 -10.46
N GLU A 45 28.80 2.51 -9.22
CA GLU A 45 29.24 1.78 -8.03
C GLU A 45 28.07 1.64 -7.02
N PRO A 46 27.41 0.47 -6.96
CA PRO A 46 26.29 0.24 -6.03
C PRO A 46 26.68 0.45 -4.56
N GLN A 47 27.92 0.14 -4.17
CA GLN A 47 28.42 0.34 -2.82
C GLN A 47 28.43 1.82 -2.42
N TRP A 48 28.82 2.71 -3.35
CA TRP A 48 28.77 4.14 -3.13
C TRP A 48 27.34 4.61 -2.83
N PHE A 49 26.35 4.12 -3.59
CA PHE A 49 24.94 4.46 -3.33
C PHE A 49 24.43 3.93 -1.99
N VAL A 50 24.88 2.74 -1.59
CA VAL A 50 24.58 2.22 -0.25
C VAL A 50 25.13 3.17 0.82
N ASP A 51 26.32 3.72 0.63
CA ASP A 51 26.91 4.66 1.58
C ASP A 51 26.20 6.02 1.59
N VAL A 52 25.72 6.50 0.43
CA VAL A 52 24.77 7.63 0.35
C VAL A 52 23.50 7.32 1.16
N CYS A 53 22.85 6.17 0.94
CA CYS A 53 21.65 5.79 1.66
C CYS A 53 21.88 5.77 3.19
N LYS A 54 23.00 5.22 3.64
CA LYS A 54 23.38 5.14 5.07
C LYS A 54 23.50 6.52 5.73
N THR A 55 23.79 7.58 4.98
CA THR A 55 23.80 8.95 5.54
C THR A 55 22.45 9.36 6.11
N ILE A 56 21.34 8.80 5.57
CA ILE A 56 19.97 9.07 5.99
C ILE A 56 19.38 7.93 6.83
N ILE A 57 19.51 6.68 6.41
CA ILE A 57 18.73 5.56 7.01
C ILE A 57 19.40 4.81 8.19
N THR A 58 20.61 5.22 8.60
CA THR A 58 21.36 4.65 9.75
C THR A 58 21.02 5.33 11.09
N ILE A 59 21.26 4.65 12.21
CA ILE A 59 20.89 5.10 13.56
C ILE A 59 21.59 6.44 13.94
N PRO A 60 20.84 7.44 14.46
CA PRO A 60 21.37 8.76 14.82
C PRO A 60 22.45 8.82 15.91
N GLN A 61 22.63 7.77 16.72
CA GLN A 61 23.66 7.73 17.77
C GLN A 61 25.10 7.85 17.25
N TYR A 62 25.28 7.75 15.93
CA TYR A 62 26.54 7.99 15.21
C TYR A 62 26.54 9.31 14.43
N ARG A 63 25.62 10.24 14.72
CA ARG A 63 25.40 11.47 13.95
C ARG A 63 25.58 12.73 14.79
N ASP A 64 25.69 13.84 14.07
CA ASP A 64 26.11 15.14 14.58
C ASP A 64 25.12 15.74 15.60
N ARG A 65 25.64 16.30 16.70
CA ARG A 65 24.83 16.83 17.81
C ARG A 65 24.06 18.11 17.48
N GLU A 66 24.45 18.81 16.41
CA GLU A 66 23.89 20.12 16.04
C GLU A 66 22.45 20.02 15.54
N VAL A 67 22.10 18.91 14.90
CA VAL A 67 20.74 18.62 14.39
C VAL A 67 20.07 17.50 15.19
N LYS A 68 20.40 17.36 16.47
CA LYS A 68 19.90 16.28 17.33
C LYS A 68 18.36 16.25 17.39
N ASP A 69 17.71 17.40 17.52
CA ASP A 69 16.24 17.47 17.63
C ASP A 69 15.55 16.97 16.35
N GLU A 70 16.17 17.17 15.19
CA GLU A 70 15.69 16.66 13.90
C GLU A 70 15.83 15.15 13.79
N TRP A 71 16.92 14.61 14.31
CA TRP A 71 17.11 13.17 14.43
C TRP A 71 16.12 12.52 15.40
N ASP A 72 15.91 13.14 16.57
CA ASP A 72 14.97 12.66 17.57
C ASP A 72 13.55 12.64 16.97
N ARG A 73 13.16 13.70 16.25
CA ARG A 73 11.89 13.75 15.50
C ARG A 73 11.79 12.63 14.46
N LEU A 74 12.82 12.43 13.63
CA LEU A 74 12.85 11.35 12.64
C LEU A 74 12.65 9.98 13.29
N GLN A 75 13.23 9.72 14.45
CA GLN A 75 13.07 8.45 15.18
C GLN A 75 11.68 8.27 15.80
N GLU A 76 11.03 9.37 16.19
CA GLU A 76 9.72 9.36 16.82
C GLU A 76 8.58 9.27 15.80
N THR A 77 8.71 9.94 14.65
CA THR A 77 7.62 10.07 13.67
C THR A 77 7.91 9.39 12.34
N GLY A 78 9.18 9.08 12.05
CA GLY A 78 9.63 8.64 10.74
C GLY A 78 9.72 9.79 9.71
N GLU A 79 9.43 11.03 10.11
CA GLU A 79 9.42 12.19 9.21
C GLU A 79 10.82 12.76 9.02
N LEU A 80 11.31 12.68 7.79
CA LEU A 80 12.56 13.28 7.34
C LEU A 80 12.25 14.60 6.62
N ARG A 81 12.62 15.72 7.23
CA ARG A 81 12.46 17.05 6.64
C ARG A 81 13.62 17.38 5.71
N ASP A 82 13.35 18.22 4.70
CA ASP A 82 14.31 18.57 3.66
C ASP A 82 15.58 19.21 4.21
N HIS A 83 15.48 20.12 5.17
CA HIS A 83 16.65 20.77 5.78
C HIS A 83 17.59 19.80 6.51
N LEU A 84 17.09 18.66 7.03
CA LEU A 84 17.95 17.65 7.62
C LEU A 84 18.77 16.94 6.54
N ILE A 85 18.18 16.72 5.36
CA ILE A 85 18.88 16.18 4.20
C ILE A 85 19.97 17.16 3.76
N ASP A 86 19.64 18.45 3.64
CA ASP A 86 20.59 19.50 3.25
C ASP A 86 21.78 19.55 4.20
N TYR A 87 21.52 19.56 5.51
CA TYR A 87 22.57 19.56 6.51
C TYR A 87 23.45 18.31 6.39
N VAL A 88 22.86 17.12 6.34
CA VAL A 88 23.63 15.86 6.30
C VAL A 88 24.44 15.75 5.03
N TRP A 89 23.85 16.05 3.88
CA TRP A 89 24.51 15.85 2.59
C TRP A 89 25.61 16.88 2.38
N SER A 90 25.39 18.16 2.71
CA SER A 90 26.44 19.19 2.66
C SER A 90 27.69 18.86 3.50
N HIS A 91 27.53 18.15 4.62
CA HIS A 91 28.63 17.71 5.49
C HIS A 91 29.22 16.35 5.12
N ARG A 92 28.76 15.71 4.03
CA ARG A 92 29.21 14.37 3.59
C ARG A 92 29.69 14.34 2.14
N GLU A 93 29.47 15.39 1.35
CA GLU A 93 29.91 15.46 -0.06
C GLU A 93 31.41 15.25 -0.24
N GLU A 94 32.24 15.87 0.62
CA GLU A 94 33.70 15.72 0.56
C GLU A 94 34.13 14.27 0.83
N ALA A 95 33.51 13.63 1.82
CA ALA A 95 33.79 12.24 2.17
C ALA A 95 33.35 11.26 1.07
N LEU A 96 32.21 11.53 0.44
CA LEU A 96 31.64 10.71 -0.64
C LEU A 96 32.16 11.10 -2.03
N ARG A 97 33.04 12.11 -2.11
CA ARG A 97 33.70 12.63 -3.32
C ARG A 97 32.71 12.91 -4.46
N TYR A 98 31.55 13.45 -4.11
CA TYR A 98 30.46 13.70 -5.06
C TYR A 98 29.59 14.85 -4.59
N ASN A 99 29.07 15.64 -5.54
CA ASN A 99 28.14 16.73 -5.28
C ASN A 99 26.71 16.17 -5.11
N LEU A 100 26.36 15.82 -3.88
CA LEU A 100 25.06 15.25 -3.52
C LEU A 100 23.94 16.27 -3.67
N MET A 101 24.23 17.53 -3.39
CA MET A 101 23.30 18.65 -3.45
C MET A 101 22.87 18.95 -4.88
N GLU A 102 23.79 18.86 -5.85
CA GLU A 102 23.48 19.04 -7.28
C GLU A 102 22.54 17.97 -7.82
N HIS A 103 22.67 16.72 -7.36
CA HIS A 103 21.87 15.58 -7.80
C HIS A 103 20.88 15.10 -6.73
N LYS A 104 20.43 16.02 -5.88
CA LYS A 104 19.67 15.67 -4.67
C LYS A 104 18.38 14.93 -5.01
N GLN A 105 17.64 15.40 -6.00
CA GLN A 105 16.35 14.83 -6.36
C GLN A 105 16.50 13.45 -6.99
N GLU A 106 17.48 13.25 -7.87
CA GLU A 106 17.75 11.95 -8.49
C GLU A 106 18.14 10.90 -7.45
N LEU A 107 18.96 11.28 -6.46
CA LEU A 107 19.33 10.38 -5.37
C LEU A 107 18.13 10.01 -4.50
N LEU A 108 17.27 10.98 -4.16
CA LEU A 108 16.05 10.73 -3.39
C LEU A 108 15.03 9.88 -4.17
N ASP A 109 14.85 10.16 -5.46
CA ASP A 109 14.00 9.36 -6.36
C ASP A 109 14.52 7.91 -6.45
N MET A 110 15.84 7.71 -6.53
CA MET A 110 16.44 6.36 -6.46
C MET A 110 16.19 5.69 -5.11
N MET A 111 16.39 6.39 -4.00
CA MET A 111 16.10 5.84 -2.65
C MET A 111 14.63 5.45 -2.51
N GLU A 112 13.72 6.21 -3.13
CA GLU A 112 12.29 5.88 -3.19
C GLU A 112 12.00 4.64 -4.05
N LYS A 113 12.72 4.44 -5.17
CA LYS A 113 12.62 3.18 -5.96
C LYS A 113 13.01 1.94 -5.16
N PHE A 114 13.92 2.09 -4.19
CA PHE A 114 14.29 1.03 -3.26
C PHE A 114 13.33 0.86 -2.06
N ASP A 115 12.26 1.65 -1.99
CA ASP A 115 11.31 1.67 -0.88
C ASP A 115 12.03 1.92 0.47
N LEU A 116 13.07 2.76 0.46
CA LEU A 116 13.82 3.18 1.65
C LEU A 116 13.25 4.49 2.23
N VAL A 117 12.78 5.37 1.34
CA VAL A 117 12.12 6.63 1.67
C VAL A 117 10.83 6.74 0.87
N LEU A 118 9.87 7.50 1.38
CA LEU A 118 8.63 7.83 0.69
C LEU A 118 8.42 9.34 0.72
N ARG A 119 8.24 9.97 -0.44
CA ARG A 119 7.94 11.41 -0.50
C ARG A 119 6.50 11.67 -0.04
N CYS A 120 6.35 12.53 0.97
CA CYS A 120 5.06 12.99 1.51
C CYS A 120 4.68 14.33 0.88
N HIS A 121 3.53 14.40 0.22
CA HIS A 121 3.01 15.64 -0.37
C HIS A 121 2.26 16.44 0.70
N GLY A 122 2.77 17.61 1.09
CA GLY A 122 2.09 18.46 2.06
C GLY A 122 0.78 19.02 1.48
N ARG A 123 -0.38 18.63 2.04
CA ARG A 123 -1.56 19.51 2.00
C ARG A 123 -1.40 20.52 3.13
N SER A 124 -1.41 21.81 2.79
CA SER A 124 -1.72 22.86 3.76
C SER A 124 -3.12 22.54 4.32
N GLU A 125 -3.20 22.15 5.58
CA GLU A 125 -4.47 22.23 6.30
C GLU A 125 -4.85 23.72 6.35
N GLU A 126 -6.12 24.03 6.03
CA GLU A 126 -6.74 25.38 6.05
C GLU A 126 -6.58 26.26 4.79
N GLU A 127 -7.35 25.97 3.73
CA GLU A 127 -7.78 27.02 2.78
C GLU A 127 -8.95 27.84 3.35
N THR A 128 -8.68 28.57 4.43
CA THR A 128 -9.43 29.79 4.80
C THR A 128 -8.44 30.84 5.26
N GLY A 129 -7.59 31.29 4.34
CA GLY A 129 -6.63 32.37 4.56
C GLY A 129 -6.01 32.82 3.24
N PRO A 130 -5.59 34.08 3.11
CA PRO A 130 -5.06 34.60 1.86
C PRO A 130 -3.77 33.85 1.49
N LYS A 131 -3.64 33.47 0.22
CA LYS A 131 -2.49 32.75 -0.34
C LYS A 131 -1.18 33.43 0.07
N CYS A 132 -0.44 32.79 0.96
CA CYS A 132 0.99 32.99 1.10
C CYS A 132 1.67 31.91 0.26
N ASP A 133 2.41 32.33 -0.76
CA ASP A 133 3.24 31.50 -1.64
C ASP A 133 4.48 30.95 -0.89
N VAL A 134 4.26 30.16 0.16
CA VAL A 134 5.32 29.33 0.75
C VAL A 134 5.05 27.90 0.30
N ALA A 135 5.69 27.50 -0.79
CA ALA A 135 5.76 26.09 -1.17
C ALA A 135 6.24 25.31 0.05
N GLY A 136 5.36 24.46 0.61
CA GLY A 136 5.70 23.69 1.80
C GLY A 136 6.97 22.89 1.59
N GLU A 137 7.88 22.94 2.56
CA GLU A 137 9.13 22.16 2.56
C GLU A 137 8.80 20.68 2.29
N ALA A 138 9.48 20.06 1.33
CA ALA A 138 9.27 18.66 1.00
C ALA A 138 9.55 17.80 2.25
N THR A 139 8.67 16.85 2.56
CA THR A 139 8.89 15.92 3.66
C THR A 139 8.93 14.51 3.12
N TYR A 140 9.77 13.68 3.72
CA TYR A 140 9.93 12.28 3.38
C TYR A 140 9.62 11.43 4.61
N PHE A 141 9.34 10.16 4.39
CA PHE A 141 9.09 9.19 5.44
C PHE A 141 10.10 8.04 5.37
N VAL A 142 10.70 7.71 6.51
CA VAL A 142 11.75 6.67 6.64
C VAL A 142 11.32 5.64 7.69
N PRO A 143 10.74 4.50 7.29
CA PRO A 143 10.22 3.51 8.24
C PRO A 143 11.31 2.80 9.06
N SER A 144 12.53 2.67 8.54
CA SER A 144 13.59 1.84 9.15
C SER A 144 14.19 2.43 10.43
N LEU A 145 13.93 3.71 10.72
CA LEU A 145 14.44 4.41 11.90
C LEU A 145 13.41 4.57 13.01
N LEU A 146 12.18 4.10 12.77
CA LEU A 146 11.11 4.17 13.74
C LEU A 146 11.47 3.38 15.00
N THR A 147 11.08 3.92 16.14
CA THR A 147 11.26 3.29 17.44
C THR A 147 10.07 2.43 17.84
N SER A 148 10.25 1.57 18.85
CA SER A 148 9.17 0.73 19.38
C SER A 148 8.05 1.58 19.99
N VAL A 149 6.84 1.03 20.00
CA VAL A 149 5.66 1.66 20.60
C VAL A 149 5.92 1.95 22.08
N LYS A 150 5.80 3.22 22.47
CA LYS A 150 5.87 3.63 23.88
C LYS A 150 4.50 3.68 24.56
N ASP A 151 3.44 3.90 23.77
CA ASP A 151 2.07 4.07 24.26
C ASP A 151 1.06 3.33 23.36
N GLU A 152 0.74 2.09 23.73
CA GLU A 152 -0.19 1.24 22.98
C GLU A 152 -1.62 1.81 22.92
N LYS A 153 -2.00 2.71 23.85
CA LYS A 153 -3.33 3.34 23.84
C LYS A 153 -3.54 4.22 22.60
N LYS A 154 -2.46 4.66 21.96
CA LYS A 154 -2.54 5.39 20.69
C LYS A 154 -2.97 4.48 19.53
N LEU A 155 -2.53 3.22 19.55
CA LEU A 155 -2.95 2.20 18.58
C LEU A 155 -4.41 1.82 18.81
N TYR A 156 -4.80 1.66 20.08
CA TYR A 156 -6.14 1.23 20.50
C TYR A 156 -6.82 2.29 21.40
N PRO A 157 -7.41 3.34 20.81
CA PRO A 157 -8.11 4.37 21.57
C PRO A 157 -9.27 3.81 22.40
N PRO A 158 -9.58 4.38 23.58
CA PRO A 158 -10.74 3.99 24.37
C PRO A 158 -12.04 4.10 23.59
N GLY A 159 -12.94 3.14 23.78
CA GLY A 159 -14.24 3.10 23.08
C GLY A 159 -14.16 2.63 21.63
N THR A 160 -13.06 1.98 21.24
CA THR A 160 -12.95 1.27 19.95
C THR A 160 -13.16 -0.23 20.12
N THR A 161 -13.71 -0.86 19.08
CA THR A 161 -13.86 -2.30 18.95
C THR A 161 -12.78 -2.83 18.01
N CYS A 162 -12.22 -4.00 18.33
CA CYS A 162 -11.20 -4.66 17.52
C CYS A 162 -11.74 -5.95 16.91
N SER A 163 -11.47 -6.19 15.63
CA SER A 163 -11.80 -7.46 14.99
C SER A 163 -10.88 -8.58 15.46
N LYS A 164 -11.26 -9.84 15.19
CA LYS A 164 -10.29 -10.94 15.26
C LYS A 164 -9.25 -10.74 14.16
N PRO A 165 -7.94 -10.83 14.46
CA PRO A 165 -6.91 -10.54 13.48
C PRO A 165 -6.75 -11.70 12.47
N ILE A 166 -6.34 -11.34 11.26
CA ILE A 166 -5.77 -12.28 10.28
C ILE A 166 -4.25 -12.18 10.29
N PHE A 167 -3.60 -13.20 9.75
CA PHE A 167 -2.16 -13.35 9.79
C PHE A 167 -1.60 -13.68 8.41
N VAL A 168 -0.44 -13.10 8.09
CA VAL A 168 0.38 -13.48 6.93
C VAL A 168 1.56 -14.26 7.47
N VAL A 169 1.55 -15.57 7.27
CA VAL A 169 2.60 -16.46 7.76
C VAL A 169 3.55 -16.79 6.61
N PHE A 170 4.84 -16.49 6.78
CA PHE A 170 5.86 -16.78 5.77
C PHE A 170 6.39 -18.21 5.90
N ASP A 171 6.61 -18.85 4.76
CA ASP A 171 7.22 -20.18 4.69
C ASP A 171 8.62 -20.17 5.34
N GLY A 172 8.98 -21.30 5.96
CA GLY A 172 10.28 -21.43 6.64
C GLY A 172 10.41 -20.64 7.95
N LYS A 173 9.29 -20.12 8.49
CA LYS A 173 9.27 -19.29 9.71
C LYS A 173 10.25 -18.11 9.61
N PHE A 174 10.35 -17.51 8.43
CA PHE A 174 11.26 -16.41 8.13
C PHE A 174 10.52 -15.22 7.49
N CYS A 175 10.49 -14.08 8.19
CA CYS A 175 9.99 -12.82 7.64
C CYS A 175 11.19 -11.92 7.29
N PRO A 176 11.39 -11.53 6.01
CA PRO A 176 12.48 -10.66 5.61
C PRO A 176 12.47 -9.34 6.39
N VAL A 177 13.66 -8.87 6.80
CA VAL A 177 13.80 -7.70 7.69
C VAL A 177 13.14 -6.45 7.12
N GLY A 178 13.22 -6.24 5.79
CA GLY A 178 12.60 -5.09 5.12
C GLY A 178 11.12 -5.26 4.77
N GLN A 179 10.54 -6.46 4.94
CA GLN A 179 9.18 -6.76 4.48
C GLN A 179 8.15 -5.85 5.16
N TYR A 180 8.26 -5.69 6.47
CA TYR A 180 7.38 -4.84 7.24
C TYR A 180 7.45 -3.37 6.79
N HIS A 181 8.66 -2.82 6.65
CA HIS A 181 8.84 -1.42 6.23
C HIS A 181 8.26 -1.15 4.84
N ARG A 182 8.41 -2.09 3.90
CA ARG A 182 7.84 -2.00 2.56
C ARG A 182 6.33 -2.11 2.56
N MET A 183 5.76 -2.95 3.42
CA MET A 183 4.32 -3.00 3.64
C MET A 183 3.80 -1.66 4.19
N VAL A 184 4.50 -1.06 5.15
CA VAL A 184 4.16 0.26 5.66
C VAL A 184 4.16 1.30 4.54
N ILE A 185 5.22 1.37 3.72
CA ILE A 185 5.30 2.30 2.59
C ILE A 185 4.17 2.06 1.57
N SER A 186 3.87 0.81 1.23
CA SER A 186 2.82 0.49 0.25
C SER A 186 1.43 0.82 0.77
N SER A 187 1.15 0.48 2.04
CA SER A 187 -0.06 0.89 2.74
C SER A 187 -0.18 2.41 2.87
N MET A 188 0.93 3.13 3.04
CA MET A 188 0.91 4.59 2.98
C MET A 188 0.53 5.10 1.59
N ARG A 189 1.13 4.59 0.52
CA ARG A 189 0.76 4.98 -0.84
C ARG A 189 -0.72 4.71 -1.15
N ARG A 190 -1.28 3.63 -0.60
CA ARG A 190 -2.66 3.19 -0.84
C ARG A 190 -3.69 3.96 -0.01
N TYR A 191 -3.46 4.11 1.29
CA TYR A 191 -4.47 4.61 2.24
C TYR A 191 -4.18 6.00 2.78
N LEU A 192 -3.01 6.57 2.50
CA LEU A 192 -2.60 7.87 3.00
C LEU A 192 -2.30 8.81 1.85
N SER A 193 -3.08 9.89 1.78
CA SER A 193 -2.73 11.01 0.90
C SER A 193 -1.67 11.94 1.50
N VAL A 194 -1.32 11.87 2.81
CA VAL A 194 -0.41 12.88 3.40
C VAL A 194 0.57 12.40 4.51
N LYS A 195 0.22 11.62 5.55
CA LYS A 195 1.16 11.15 6.60
C LYS A 195 0.66 9.89 7.33
N PRO A 196 1.52 8.93 7.74
CA PRO A 196 1.07 7.84 8.58
C PRO A 196 0.69 8.40 9.93
N GLN A 197 -0.52 8.10 10.41
CA GLN A 197 -0.96 8.71 11.67
C GLN A 197 -0.14 8.19 12.84
N LEU A 198 0.21 6.90 12.83
CA LEU A 198 1.08 6.27 13.83
C LEU A 198 1.82 5.09 13.19
N ALA A 199 3.14 5.21 13.02
CA ALA A 199 4.01 4.12 12.59
C ALA A 199 5.15 3.95 13.61
N TYR A 200 5.55 2.70 13.83
CA TYR A 200 6.59 2.29 14.79
C TYR A 200 7.46 1.19 14.17
N ALA A 201 8.53 0.80 14.86
CA ALA A 201 9.48 -0.22 14.39
C ALA A 201 8.85 -1.56 13.97
N SER A 202 7.74 -1.94 14.61
CA SER A 202 7.08 -3.24 14.41
C SER A 202 5.57 -3.14 14.25
N CYS A 203 4.97 -1.95 14.26
CA CYS A 203 3.55 -1.83 13.97
C CYS A 203 3.15 -0.45 13.44
N ALA A 204 2.14 -0.40 12.59
CA ALA A 204 1.63 0.84 12.04
C ALA A 204 0.10 0.80 11.95
N LYS A 205 -0.52 1.95 12.15
CA LYS A 205 -1.97 2.15 12.09
C LYS A 205 -2.33 3.04 10.91
N PHE A 206 -3.31 2.59 10.14
CA PHE A 206 -3.77 3.22 8.91
C PHE A 206 -5.27 3.46 8.97
N ILE A 207 -5.72 4.60 8.46
CA ILE A 207 -7.15 4.91 8.30
C ILE A 207 -7.61 4.36 6.95
N THR A 208 -8.77 3.72 6.93
CA THR A 208 -9.29 3.01 5.74
C THR A 208 -10.43 3.73 5.06
N SER A 209 -11.18 4.55 5.78
CA SER A 209 -12.28 5.34 5.23
C SER A 209 -12.10 6.83 5.49
N ASN A 210 -12.71 7.67 4.65
CA ASN A 210 -12.63 9.14 4.76
C ASN A 210 -13.18 9.68 6.09
N ILE A 211 -13.98 8.88 6.79
CA ILE A 211 -14.44 9.15 8.14
C ILE A 211 -13.48 8.41 9.06
N LYS A 212 -12.70 9.12 9.91
CA LYS A 212 -11.64 8.60 10.81
C LYS A 212 -12.10 7.59 11.89
N ARG A 213 -13.10 6.76 11.60
CA ARG A 213 -13.75 5.81 12.49
C ARG A 213 -13.30 4.38 12.24
N GLN A 214 -12.78 4.07 11.06
CA GLN A 214 -12.30 2.74 10.70
C GLN A 214 -10.82 2.80 10.34
N THR A 215 -10.08 1.87 10.93
CA THR A 215 -8.63 1.75 10.80
C THR A 215 -8.24 0.28 10.69
N PHE A 216 -7.04 0.01 10.19
CA PHE A 216 -6.36 -1.26 10.43
C PHE A 216 -5.00 -1.02 11.07
N ILE A 217 -4.51 -2.03 11.76
CA ILE A 217 -3.20 -2.07 12.37
C ILE A 217 -2.45 -3.25 11.75
N LEU A 218 -1.29 -2.96 11.21
CA LEU A 218 -0.33 -3.94 10.73
C LEU A 218 0.77 -4.09 11.78
N THR A 219 0.99 -5.29 12.29
CA THR A 219 2.01 -5.60 13.30
C THR A 219 2.92 -6.70 12.77
N LYS A 220 4.24 -6.49 12.85
CA LYS A 220 5.25 -7.49 12.54
C LYS A 220 5.68 -8.21 13.81
N GLU A 221 5.54 -9.52 13.79
CA GLU A 221 6.02 -10.43 14.83
C GLU A 221 7.21 -11.24 14.31
N LYS A 222 7.64 -12.27 15.06
CA LYS A 222 8.83 -13.09 14.77
C LYS A 222 8.93 -13.51 13.29
N PHE A 223 7.90 -14.18 12.78
CA PHE A 223 7.89 -14.75 11.42
C PHE A 223 6.59 -14.55 10.65
N PHE A 224 5.68 -13.71 11.17
CA PHE A 224 4.39 -13.43 10.55
C PHE A 224 4.04 -11.96 10.71
N LEU A 225 3.15 -11.48 9.85
CA LEU A 225 2.46 -10.20 10.03
C LEU A 225 1.07 -10.48 10.59
N LYS A 226 0.65 -9.68 11.56
CA LYS A 226 -0.69 -9.67 12.13
C LYS A 226 -1.41 -8.43 11.62
N VAL A 227 -2.63 -8.60 11.11
CA VAL A 227 -3.48 -7.50 10.67
C VAL A 227 -4.76 -7.51 11.49
N GLY A 228 -5.08 -6.39 12.13
CA GLY A 228 -6.30 -6.23 12.93
C GLY A 228 -7.08 -5.01 12.47
N LEU A 229 -8.41 -5.08 12.45
CA LEU A 229 -9.26 -3.92 12.21
C LEU A 229 -9.61 -3.28 13.56
N VAL A 230 -9.67 -1.95 13.56
CA VAL A 230 -10.09 -1.17 14.72
C VAL A 230 -11.13 -0.15 14.27
N SER A 231 -12.26 -0.13 14.97
CA SER A 231 -13.39 0.71 14.61
C SER A 231 -13.96 1.43 15.83
N SER A 232 -14.36 2.69 15.68
CA SER A 232 -15.18 3.41 16.65
C SER A 232 -16.66 3.46 16.25
N VAL A 233 -17.04 2.79 15.16
CA VAL A 233 -18.42 2.59 14.77
C VAL A 233 -19.08 1.61 15.75
N LYS A 234 -20.24 2.00 16.29
CA LYS A 234 -20.97 1.20 17.29
C LYS A 234 -21.90 0.16 16.69
N ASP A 235 -22.27 0.35 15.43
CA ASP A 235 -23.12 -0.57 14.69
C ASP A 235 -22.32 -1.82 14.31
N GLU A 236 -22.79 -3.01 14.72
CA GLU A 236 -22.04 -4.26 14.59
C GLU A 236 -21.85 -4.67 13.12
N GLU A 237 -22.81 -4.37 12.25
CA GLU A 237 -22.76 -4.76 10.83
C GLU A 237 -21.78 -3.89 10.03
N SER A 238 -21.75 -2.58 10.30
CA SER A 238 -20.86 -1.66 9.60
C SER A 238 -19.51 -1.47 10.28
N CYS A 239 -19.26 -1.98 11.49
CA CYS A 239 -18.03 -1.65 12.21
C CYS A 239 -16.75 -2.10 11.50
N PHE A 240 -16.79 -3.21 10.76
CA PHE A 240 -15.65 -3.76 10.02
C PHE A 240 -15.90 -3.94 8.52
N SER A 241 -16.86 -3.20 7.95
CA SER A 241 -17.23 -3.29 6.53
C SER A 241 -16.07 -3.08 5.56
N HIS A 242 -15.02 -2.37 5.97
CA HIS A 242 -13.82 -2.10 5.17
C HIS A 242 -12.81 -3.26 5.13
N GLY A 243 -12.98 -4.28 5.96
CA GLY A 243 -12.01 -5.36 6.12
C GLY A 243 -11.68 -6.12 4.84
N PRO A 244 -12.67 -6.52 4.01
CA PRO A 244 -12.40 -7.18 2.73
C PRO A 244 -11.55 -6.35 1.77
N SER A 245 -11.85 -5.05 1.65
CA SER A 245 -11.09 -4.10 0.82
C SER A 245 -9.66 -3.91 1.34
N VAL A 246 -9.47 -3.88 2.67
CA VAL A 246 -8.14 -3.85 3.27
C VAL A 246 -7.35 -5.12 2.96
N ARG A 247 -7.95 -6.29 3.15
CA ARG A 247 -7.29 -7.58 2.87
C ARG A 247 -6.87 -7.68 1.42
N GLU A 248 -7.77 -7.36 0.48
CA GLU A 248 -7.49 -7.37 -0.96
C GLU A 248 -6.36 -6.41 -1.32
N GLY A 249 -6.37 -5.19 -0.79
CA GLY A 249 -5.30 -4.23 -1.01
C GLY A 249 -3.94 -4.67 -0.43
N LEU A 250 -3.94 -5.29 0.75
CA LEU A 250 -2.74 -5.85 1.35
C LEU A 250 -2.20 -7.06 0.57
N GLU A 251 -3.07 -7.87 -0.02
CA GLU A 251 -2.66 -9.00 -0.87
C GLU A 251 -1.96 -8.54 -2.15
N GLU A 252 -2.50 -7.51 -2.79
CA GLU A 252 -1.84 -6.86 -3.93
C GLU A 252 -0.48 -6.29 -3.54
N ASP A 253 -0.41 -5.53 -2.43
CA ASP A 253 0.83 -4.94 -1.95
C ASP A 253 1.87 -6.02 -1.60
N LEU A 254 1.46 -7.11 -0.94
CA LEU A 254 2.33 -8.23 -0.61
C LEU A 254 2.86 -8.93 -1.86
N THR A 255 1.98 -9.21 -2.82
CA THR A 255 2.34 -9.84 -4.10
C THR A 255 3.39 -9.01 -4.83
N ASP A 256 3.17 -7.70 -4.95
CA ASP A 256 4.09 -6.77 -5.60
C ASP A 256 5.45 -6.71 -4.88
N ILE A 257 5.44 -6.61 -3.55
CA ILE A 257 6.68 -6.56 -2.76
C ILE A 257 7.47 -7.86 -2.88
N ILE A 258 6.81 -9.02 -2.78
CA ILE A 258 7.46 -10.33 -2.87
C ILE A 258 8.05 -10.53 -4.26
N ASN A 259 7.28 -10.27 -5.32
CA ASN A 259 7.76 -10.40 -6.69
C ASN A 259 8.96 -9.49 -6.98
N LYS A 260 8.91 -8.26 -6.45
CA LYS A 260 9.98 -7.26 -6.66
C LYS A 260 11.25 -7.57 -5.87
N TRP A 261 11.12 -7.96 -4.61
CA TRP A 261 12.24 -7.98 -3.67
C TRP A 261 12.69 -9.36 -3.23
N VAL A 262 11.77 -10.32 -3.13
CA VAL A 262 12.06 -11.65 -2.55
C VAL A 262 11.23 -12.76 -3.22
N PRO A 263 11.32 -12.95 -4.55
CA PRO A 263 10.39 -13.81 -5.30
C PRO A 263 10.45 -15.30 -4.92
N GLY A 264 11.46 -15.72 -4.17
CA GLY A 264 11.58 -17.08 -3.64
C GLY A 264 10.81 -17.36 -2.34
N ILE A 265 10.23 -16.33 -1.71
CA ILE A 265 9.48 -16.50 -0.46
C ILE A 265 8.00 -16.66 -0.75
N ARG A 266 7.41 -17.68 -0.15
CA ARG A 266 5.95 -17.89 -0.15
C ARG A 266 5.37 -17.46 1.18
N TYR A 267 4.11 -17.07 1.15
CA TYR A 267 3.33 -16.74 2.33
C TYR A 267 1.92 -17.33 2.22
N LYS A 268 1.23 -17.40 3.35
CA LYS A 268 -0.16 -17.85 3.43
C LYS A 268 -0.96 -16.96 4.37
N TRP A 269 -2.21 -16.69 4.01
CA TRP A 269 -3.16 -16.09 4.94
C TRP A 269 -3.68 -17.13 5.92
N CYS A 270 -3.73 -16.74 7.19
CA CYS A 270 -4.15 -17.60 8.28
C CYS A 270 -5.07 -16.86 9.24
N VAL A 271 -5.98 -17.59 9.89
CA VAL A 271 -6.64 -17.17 11.14
C VAL A 271 -6.03 -17.90 12.32
N ARG A 272 -6.30 -17.43 13.53
CA ARG A 272 -5.95 -18.17 14.73
C ARG A 272 -7.01 -19.23 15.03
N CYS A 273 -6.56 -20.43 15.35
CA CYS A 273 -7.44 -21.51 15.82
C CYS A 273 -8.09 -21.13 17.16
N GLY A 274 -9.40 -21.36 17.24
CA GLY A 274 -10.21 -21.08 18.42
C GLY A 274 -10.59 -22.32 19.22
N CYS A 275 -10.04 -23.51 18.96
CA CYS A 275 -10.37 -24.71 19.72
C CYS A 275 -9.74 -24.72 21.13
N GLU A 276 -10.32 -25.48 22.06
CA GLU A 276 -9.87 -25.53 23.47
C GLU A 276 -8.36 -25.85 23.60
N GLY A 277 -7.85 -26.82 22.84
CA GLY A 277 -6.44 -27.22 22.89
C GLY A 277 -5.43 -26.15 22.43
N HIS A 278 -5.85 -25.17 21.62
CA HIS A 278 -5.04 -24.03 21.20
C HIS A 278 -5.33 -22.75 21.98
N ARG A 279 -6.47 -22.63 22.67
CA ARG A 279 -6.73 -21.49 23.59
C ARG A 279 -5.78 -21.50 24.78
N GLU A 280 -5.35 -22.68 25.23
CA GLU A 280 -4.51 -22.84 26.43
C GLU A 280 -3.01 -22.70 26.15
N LYS A 281 -2.60 -22.90 24.90
CA LYS A 281 -1.19 -22.81 24.47
C LYS A 281 -1.10 -21.64 23.51
N GLU A 282 -0.54 -20.50 23.95
CA GLU A 282 -0.20 -19.37 23.08
C GLU A 282 0.94 -19.72 22.09
N ASP A 283 0.84 -20.87 21.44
CA ASP A 283 1.84 -21.40 20.53
C ASP A 283 1.69 -20.81 19.14
N ALA A 284 2.85 -20.62 18.53
CA ALA A 284 3.02 -20.10 17.18
C ALA A 284 2.54 -21.07 16.08
N ASP A 285 2.06 -22.27 16.45
CA ASP A 285 1.54 -23.29 15.54
C ASP A 285 -0.01 -23.34 15.53
N SER A 286 -0.67 -22.36 16.17
CA SER A 286 -2.14 -22.24 16.22
C SER A 286 -2.76 -21.53 15.00
N PHE A 287 -2.11 -21.60 13.82
CA PHE A 287 -2.58 -20.95 12.60
C PHE A 287 -3.38 -21.92 11.72
N LEU A 288 -4.59 -21.52 11.33
CA LEU A 288 -5.41 -22.24 10.35
C LEU A 288 -5.31 -21.51 9.02
N LEU A 289 -5.00 -22.25 7.95
CA LEU A 289 -4.88 -21.71 6.61
C LEU A 289 -6.24 -21.22 6.11
N ILE A 290 -6.22 -20.09 5.39
CA ILE A 290 -7.35 -19.57 4.64
C ILE A 290 -6.94 -19.56 3.17
N GLU A 291 -7.20 -20.66 2.46
CA GLU A 291 -7.07 -20.63 1.00
C GLU A 291 -8.31 -19.94 0.41
N ASP A 292 -8.19 -19.09 -0.61
CA ASP A 292 -9.33 -18.33 -1.16
C ASP A 292 -10.47 -19.24 -1.66
N LEU A 293 -10.15 -20.46 -2.12
CA LEU A 293 -11.14 -21.49 -2.47
C LEU A 293 -11.80 -22.11 -1.22
N SER A 294 -11.08 -22.20 -0.11
CA SER A 294 -11.58 -22.74 1.17
C SER A 294 -12.48 -21.75 1.93
N ALA A 295 -12.31 -20.43 1.77
CA ALA A 295 -13.12 -19.45 2.50
C ALA A 295 -14.62 -19.63 2.20
N THR A 296 -14.97 -19.87 0.93
CA THR A 296 -16.35 -20.16 0.51
C THR A 296 -16.89 -21.46 1.13
N GLU A 297 -16.06 -22.49 1.25
CA GLU A 297 -16.42 -23.77 1.87
C GLU A 297 -16.55 -23.65 3.41
N HIS A 298 -15.70 -22.83 4.04
CA HIS A 298 -15.79 -22.47 5.45
C HIS A 298 -17.06 -21.68 5.74
N PHE A 299 -17.44 -20.72 4.88
CA PHE A 299 -18.73 -20.03 5.02
C PHE A 299 -19.93 -20.96 4.85
N LYS A 300 -19.86 -21.94 3.94
CA LYS A 300 -20.93 -22.95 3.74
C LYS A 300 -21.05 -23.92 4.91
N SER A 301 -19.94 -24.35 5.49
CA SER A 301 -19.92 -25.30 6.61
C SER A 301 -20.07 -24.64 7.98
N GLY A 302 -19.76 -23.34 8.08
CA GLY A 302 -19.72 -22.60 9.35
C GLY A 302 -18.52 -22.93 10.24
N GLU A 303 -17.66 -23.87 9.81
CA GLU A 303 -16.58 -24.45 10.59
C GLU A 303 -15.25 -24.48 9.82
N ILE A 304 -14.15 -24.40 10.57
CA ILE A 304 -12.78 -24.48 10.10
C ILE A 304 -12.12 -25.60 10.88
N VAL A 305 -11.63 -26.61 10.15
CA VAL A 305 -11.04 -27.80 10.76
C VAL A 305 -9.64 -27.50 11.29
N CYS A 306 -9.38 -27.90 12.53
CA CYS A 306 -8.03 -27.87 13.09
C CYS A 306 -7.34 -29.20 12.80
N GLU A 307 -6.36 -29.20 11.90
CA GLU A 307 -5.63 -30.42 11.53
C GLU A 307 -4.83 -31.01 12.71
N THR A 308 -4.27 -30.15 13.57
CA THR A 308 -3.41 -30.55 14.69
C THR A 308 -4.17 -31.32 15.79
N TYR A 309 -5.45 -31.02 15.99
CA TYR A 309 -6.28 -31.61 17.06
C TYR A 309 -7.61 -32.15 16.51
N ALA A 310 -7.64 -32.64 15.27
CA ALA A 310 -8.84 -33.21 14.66
C ALA A 310 -9.42 -34.31 15.59
N PRO A 311 -10.73 -34.30 15.91
CA PRO A 311 -11.82 -33.62 15.20
C PRO A 311 -12.20 -32.21 15.72
N ALA A 312 -11.33 -31.50 16.44
CA ALA A 312 -11.65 -30.16 16.92
C ALA A 312 -11.85 -29.16 15.76
N THR A 313 -12.92 -28.37 15.82
CA THR A 313 -13.23 -27.32 14.82
C THR A 313 -13.29 -25.95 15.48
N THR A 314 -13.09 -24.90 14.69
CA THR A 314 -13.28 -23.49 15.07
C THR A 314 -14.37 -22.91 14.19
N THR A 315 -15.34 -22.21 14.77
CA THR A 315 -16.41 -21.61 13.95
C THR A 315 -15.91 -20.38 13.20
N VAL A 316 -16.51 -20.07 12.05
CA VAL A 316 -16.23 -18.85 11.26
C VAL A 316 -16.36 -17.58 12.10
N LYS A 317 -17.36 -17.54 13.00
CA LYS A 317 -17.58 -16.43 13.94
C LYS A 317 -16.49 -16.32 15.00
N GLU A 318 -16.03 -17.44 15.57
CA GLU A 318 -14.94 -17.43 16.55
C GLU A 318 -13.60 -17.00 15.93
N ALA A 319 -13.38 -17.37 14.67
CA ALA A 319 -12.21 -16.93 13.89
C ALA A 319 -12.33 -15.48 13.38
N GLY A 320 -13.55 -14.90 13.37
CA GLY A 320 -13.87 -13.56 12.86
C GLY A 320 -13.64 -13.43 11.35
N LEU A 321 -13.83 -14.50 10.59
CA LEU A 321 -13.63 -14.53 9.13
C LEU A 321 -14.60 -13.59 8.38
N SER A 322 -15.80 -13.37 8.92
CA SER A 322 -16.80 -12.46 8.36
C SER A 322 -16.32 -11.02 8.24
N ASP A 323 -15.40 -10.60 9.11
CA ASP A 323 -14.89 -9.23 9.13
C ASP A 323 -13.90 -8.97 7.99
N TRP A 324 -13.38 -10.01 7.34
CA TRP A 324 -12.27 -9.94 6.38
C TRP A 324 -12.60 -10.48 5.00
N PHE A 325 -13.67 -11.25 4.86
CA PHE A 325 -14.07 -11.88 3.60
C PHE A 325 -15.53 -11.57 3.31
N ARG A 326 -15.85 -11.32 2.04
CA ARG A 326 -17.24 -11.19 1.60
C ARG A 326 -17.91 -12.55 1.73
N ASN A 327 -19.08 -12.61 2.37
CA ASN A 327 -19.86 -13.84 2.42
C ASN A 327 -20.53 -14.06 1.06
N PRO A 328 -20.22 -15.14 0.31
CA PRO A 328 -20.82 -15.39 -0.99
C PRO A 328 -22.20 -16.05 -0.91
N VAL A 329 -22.72 -16.37 0.29
CA VAL A 329 -24.06 -16.96 0.46
C VAL A 329 -25.08 -15.82 0.57
N PRO A 330 -26.05 -15.71 -0.36
CA PRO A 330 -27.14 -14.74 -0.23
C PRO A 330 -27.92 -15.07 1.05
N GLN A 331 -28.03 -14.10 1.96
CA GLN A 331 -29.05 -14.17 3.00
C GLN A 331 -30.39 -14.15 2.28
N THR A 332 -31.19 -15.18 2.52
CA THR A 332 -32.53 -15.36 1.96
C THR A 332 -33.34 -14.07 1.98
N ALA A 333 -33.90 -13.76 0.81
CA ALA A 333 -34.81 -12.66 0.58
C ALA A 333 -35.92 -12.61 1.64
N GLU A 334 -35.95 -11.54 2.44
CA GLU A 334 -37.18 -10.99 2.99
C GLU A 334 -36.94 -9.55 3.45
N GLU A 335 -37.88 -8.69 3.05
CA GLU A 335 -38.08 -7.28 3.45
C GLU A 335 -37.29 -6.18 2.71
N THR A 336 -37.58 -6.04 1.41
CA THR A 336 -37.52 -4.74 0.73
C THR A 336 -38.84 -3.99 0.93
N LEU A 337 -38.87 -3.04 1.88
CA LEU A 337 -39.79 -1.90 1.83
C LEU A 337 -38.96 -0.63 1.75
N ALA A 338 -38.70 -0.20 0.52
CA ALA A 338 -37.98 1.02 0.20
C ALA A 338 -38.85 2.27 0.49
N TYR A 339 -38.28 3.25 1.19
CA TYR A 339 -38.71 4.64 1.15
C TYR A 339 -37.70 5.45 0.32
N PRO A 340 -38.15 6.26 -0.67
CA PRO A 340 -37.25 7.03 -1.53
C PRO A 340 -36.86 8.33 -0.83
N GLY A 341 -35.56 8.59 -0.67
CA GLY A 341 -35.13 9.83 -0.02
C GLY A 341 -33.63 10.04 0.19
N SER A 342 -32.78 9.66 -0.76
CA SER A 342 -31.49 10.32 -1.05
C SER A 342 -30.78 9.52 -2.15
N LEU A 343 -30.35 10.19 -3.22
CA LEU A 343 -29.51 9.57 -4.25
C LEU A 343 -28.15 9.21 -3.61
N PRO A 344 -27.69 7.95 -3.69
CA PRO A 344 -26.44 7.54 -3.08
C PRO A 344 -25.27 8.19 -3.81
N THR A 345 -24.41 8.85 -3.04
CA THR A 345 -23.11 9.34 -3.52
C THR A 345 -22.23 8.12 -3.82
N VAL A 346 -21.48 8.11 -4.93
CA VAL A 346 -20.63 6.96 -5.30
C VAL A 346 -19.62 6.68 -4.19
N SER A 347 -19.75 5.54 -3.51
CA SER A 347 -18.72 5.07 -2.57
C SER A 347 -17.47 4.66 -3.34
N GLN A 348 -16.30 4.99 -2.81
CA GLN A 348 -15.00 4.59 -3.36
C GLN A 348 -14.80 3.05 -3.35
N ASP A 349 -15.68 2.30 -2.68
CA ASP A 349 -15.66 0.84 -2.61
C ASP A 349 -16.01 0.18 -3.96
N TYR A 350 -16.82 0.83 -4.80
CA TYR A 350 -17.18 0.31 -6.14
C TYR A 350 -16.05 0.44 -7.15
N PHE A 351 -15.10 1.34 -6.92
CA PHE A 351 -13.97 1.53 -7.83
C PHE A 351 -13.06 0.32 -7.87
N HIS A 352 -13.05 -0.52 -6.82
CA HIS A 352 -12.31 -1.77 -6.88
C HIS A 352 -12.90 -2.74 -7.93
N LEU A 353 -14.23 -2.86 -8.02
CA LEU A 353 -14.89 -3.69 -9.03
C LEU A 353 -14.69 -3.15 -10.44
N VAL A 354 -14.86 -1.83 -10.62
CA VAL A 354 -14.64 -1.15 -11.90
C VAL A 354 -13.18 -1.31 -12.35
N VAL A 355 -12.22 -1.10 -11.46
CA VAL A 355 -10.78 -1.23 -11.80
C VAL A 355 -10.41 -2.68 -12.13
N ARG A 356 -11.02 -3.67 -11.46
CA ARG A 356 -10.72 -5.07 -11.72
C ARG A 356 -11.11 -5.48 -13.15
N GLU A 357 -12.32 -5.14 -13.58
CA GLU A 357 -12.89 -5.58 -14.86
C GLU A 357 -12.56 -4.62 -16.03
N VAL A 358 -12.53 -3.31 -15.76
CA VAL A 358 -12.48 -2.27 -16.80
C VAL A 358 -11.06 -1.73 -17.02
N CYS A 359 -10.06 -2.16 -16.23
CA CYS A 359 -8.71 -1.62 -16.33
C CYS A 359 -8.08 -1.63 -17.74
N PRO A 360 -8.31 -2.60 -18.65
CA PRO A 360 -7.75 -2.53 -19.99
C PRO A 360 -8.36 -1.41 -20.84
N ARG A 361 -9.57 -0.96 -20.50
CA ARG A 361 -10.41 -0.01 -21.25
C ARG A 361 -10.60 1.31 -20.52
N TRP A 362 -9.71 1.60 -19.57
CA TRP A 362 -9.77 2.77 -18.71
C TRP A 362 -9.86 4.10 -19.47
N ARG A 363 -9.27 4.19 -20.68
CA ARG A 363 -9.37 5.39 -21.55
C ARG A 363 -10.79 5.61 -22.06
N GLU A 364 -11.45 4.54 -22.50
CA GLU A 364 -12.83 4.59 -22.97
C GLU A 364 -13.77 4.98 -21.83
N LEU A 365 -13.55 4.41 -20.64
CA LEU A 365 -14.25 4.82 -19.43
C LEU A 365 -14.03 6.31 -19.12
N ALA A 366 -12.80 6.81 -19.22
CA ALA A 366 -12.49 8.21 -18.95
C ALA A 366 -13.25 9.19 -19.86
N PHE A 367 -13.32 8.87 -21.16
CA PHE A 367 -14.06 9.68 -22.11
C PHE A 367 -15.57 9.62 -21.87
N ARG A 368 -16.12 8.46 -21.50
CA ARG A 368 -17.55 8.33 -21.14
C ARG A 368 -17.91 9.05 -19.85
N LEU A 369 -16.96 9.19 -18.93
CA LEU A 369 -17.07 9.99 -17.72
C LEU A 369 -16.78 11.49 -17.94
N ASN A 370 -16.66 11.93 -19.20
CA ASN A 370 -16.41 13.31 -19.62
C ASN A 370 -15.09 13.91 -19.10
N LEU A 371 -14.05 13.11 -18.88
CA LEU A 371 -12.71 13.66 -18.65
C LEU A 371 -12.15 14.24 -19.96
N SER A 372 -11.51 15.41 -19.85
CA SER A 372 -10.83 16.03 -20.99
C SER A 372 -9.65 15.16 -21.46
N PRO A 373 -9.30 15.21 -22.77
CA PRO A 373 -8.12 14.50 -23.29
C PRO A 373 -6.83 14.84 -22.54
N ALA A 374 -6.68 16.08 -22.06
CA ALA A 374 -5.53 16.50 -21.26
C ALA A 374 -5.45 15.78 -19.90
N ASN A 375 -6.58 15.53 -19.23
CA ASN A 375 -6.60 14.74 -17.99
C ASN A 375 -6.26 13.27 -18.25
N VAL A 376 -6.71 12.71 -19.39
CA VAL A 376 -6.40 11.33 -19.76
C VAL A 376 -4.91 11.16 -20.07
N GLU A 377 -4.32 12.12 -20.79
CA GLU A 377 -2.87 12.15 -21.06
C GLU A 377 -2.08 12.29 -19.75
N GLU A 378 -2.47 13.19 -18.84
CA GLU A 378 -1.81 13.36 -17.52
C GLU A 378 -1.86 12.06 -16.70
N ILE A 379 -3.00 11.36 -16.69
CA ILE A 379 -3.15 10.07 -16.00
C ILE A 379 -2.29 8.98 -16.64
N ASP A 380 -2.28 8.92 -17.98
CA ASP A 380 -1.44 7.98 -18.74
C ASP A 380 0.04 8.22 -18.47
N GLU A 381 0.46 9.50 -18.45
CA GLU A 381 1.83 9.91 -18.17
C GLU A 381 2.26 9.60 -16.74
N ARG A 382 1.36 9.80 -15.76
CA ARG A 382 1.63 9.54 -14.34
C ARG A 382 1.77 8.05 -14.02
N HIS A 383 1.07 7.17 -14.74
CA HIS A 383 0.95 5.75 -14.41
C HIS A 383 1.35 4.80 -15.56
N ARG A 384 2.14 5.29 -16.54
CA ARG A 384 2.52 4.56 -17.78
C ARG A 384 2.79 3.07 -17.58
N GLY A 385 2.09 2.24 -18.36
CA GLY A 385 2.25 0.79 -18.36
C GLY A 385 1.44 0.05 -17.28
N GLU A 386 0.66 0.77 -16.46
CA GLU A 386 -0.15 0.18 -15.39
C GLU A 386 -1.65 0.49 -15.57
N PRO A 387 -2.38 -0.26 -16.42
CA PRO A 387 -3.78 0.01 -16.75
C PRO A 387 -4.72 0.07 -15.53
N ARG A 388 -4.42 -0.71 -14.48
CA ARG A 388 -5.17 -0.68 -13.22
C ARG A 388 -5.03 0.65 -12.49
N LYS A 389 -3.81 1.18 -12.39
CA LYS A 389 -3.55 2.48 -11.76
C LYS A 389 -4.17 3.62 -12.57
N CYS A 390 -4.11 3.56 -13.90
CA CYS A 390 -4.79 4.53 -14.76
C CYS A 390 -6.31 4.49 -14.58
N CYS A 391 -6.91 3.30 -14.51
CA CYS A 391 -8.34 3.14 -14.28
C CYS A 391 -8.77 3.68 -12.92
N ARG A 392 -7.99 3.41 -11.87
CA ARG A 392 -8.26 3.93 -10.53
C ARG A 392 -8.16 5.44 -10.50
N ALA A 393 -7.09 6.00 -11.10
CA ALA A 393 -6.88 7.43 -11.21
C ALA A 393 -8.01 8.12 -11.99
N VAL A 394 -8.57 7.49 -13.02
CA VAL A 394 -9.75 8.00 -13.75
C VAL A 394 -10.97 8.08 -12.85
N CYS A 395 -11.27 7.03 -12.09
CA CYS A 395 -12.39 7.03 -11.15
C CYS A 395 -12.22 8.11 -10.07
N ASP A 396 -11.04 8.20 -9.47
CA ASP A 396 -10.73 9.19 -8.43
C ASP A 396 -10.78 10.62 -8.98
N ARG A 397 -10.26 10.85 -10.20
CA ARG A 397 -10.29 12.15 -10.88
C ARG A 397 -11.70 12.56 -11.29
N TRP A 398 -12.52 11.62 -11.74
CA TRP A 398 -13.92 11.86 -12.06
C TRP A 398 -14.72 12.33 -10.84
N VAL A 399 -14.55 11.67 -9.69
CA VAL A 399 -15.17 12.10 -8.42
C VAL A 399 -14.67 13.47 -7.97
N GLN A 400 -13.36 13.72 -8.10
CA GLN A 400 -12.77 15.00 -7.74
C GLN A 400 -13.34 16.17 -8.55
N LEU A 401 -13.60 15.96 -9.85
CA LEU A 401 -14.11 17.00 -10.75
C LEU A 401 -15.62 17.22 -10.62
N ASN A 402 -16.39 16.16 -10.35
CA ASN A 402 -17.86 16.22 -10.39
C ASN A 402 -18.52 16.27 -9.00
N GLY A 403 -17.79 16.00 -7.91
CA GLY A 403 -18.28 16.14 -6.53
C GLY A 403 -19.60 15.39 -6.30
N SER A 404 -20.65 16.10 -5.90
CA SER A 404 -21.99 15.53 -5.68
C SER A 404 -22.74 15.12 -6.95
N SER A 405 -22.21 15.46 -8.14
CA SER A 405 -22.76 15.03 -9.43
C SER A 405 -22.13 13.73 -9.94
N ALA A 406 -21.12 13.20 -9.24
CA ALA A 406 -20.59 11.87 -9.48
C ALA A 406 -21.50 10.83 -8.82
N THR A 407 -22.58 10.47 -9.50
CA THR A 407 -23.58 9.52 -9.00
C THR A 407 -23.39 8.13 -9.60
N VAL A 408 -23.95 7.12 -8.93
CA VAL A 408 -23.83 5.71 -9.34
C VAL A 408 -24.44 5.50 -10.72
N GLU A 409 -25.51 6.20 -11.03
CA GLU A 409 -26.22 6.15 -12.32
C GLU A 409 -25.32 6.62 -13.47
N VAL A 410 -24.56 7.70 -13.27
CA VAL A 410 -23.62 8.22 -14.29
C VAL A 410 -22.50 7.21 -14.55
N LEU A 411 -22.01 6.54 -13.50
CA LEU A 411 -20.99 5.50 -13.64
C LEU A 411 -21.53 4.28 -14.38
N LYS A 412 -22.75 3.85 -14.08
CA LYS A 412 -23.42 2.75 -14.77
C LYS A 412 -23.66 3.04 -16.24
N ASP A 413 -24.15 4.23 -16.57
CA ASP A 413 -24.36 4.64 -17.96
C ASP A 413 -23.05 4.65 -18.73
N ALA A 414 -21.95 5.09 -18.11
CA ALA A 414 -20.62 5.03 -18.69
C ALA A 414 -20.14 3.58 -18.93
N LEU A 415 -20.38 2.68 -17.98
CA LEU A 415 -20.03 1.25 -18.06
C LEU A 415 -20.85 0.49 -19.11
N MET A 416 -22.16 0.71 -19.16
CA MET A 416 -23.03 0.18 -20.22
C MET A 416 -22.60 0.69 -21.60
N SER A 417 -22.19 1.96 -21.68
CA SER A 417 -21.73 2.60 -22.92
C SER A 417 -20.39 2.08 -23.44
N ILE A 418 -19.57 1.47 -22.59
CA ILE A 418 -18.37 0.72 -23.00
C ILE A 418 -18.66 -0.78 -23.15
N GLY A 419 -19.87 -1.26 -22.91
CA GLY A 419 -20.24 -2.68 -23.07
C GLY A 419 -19.88 -3.57 -21.87
N GLU A 420 -19.58 -2.97 -20.72
CA GLU A 420 -19.30 -3.66 -19.45
C GLU A 420 -20.61 -3.82 -18.64
N VAL A 421 -21.62 -4.44 -19.27
CA VAL A 421 -22.96 -4.66 -18.69
C VAL A 421 -22.91 -5.44 -17.37
N PRO A 422 -22.12 -6.54 -17.24
CA PRO A 422 -22.04 -7.27 -15.97
C PRO A 422 -21.47 -6.42 -14.83
N THR A 423 -20.51 -5.54 -15.13
CA THR A 423 -19.91 -4.64 -14.13
C THR A 423 -20.88 -3.53 -13.74
N ALA A 424 -21.70 -3.04 -14.67
CA ALA A 424 -22.73 -2.03 -14.38
C ALA A 424 -23.87 -2.57 -13.50
N GLU A 425 -24.29 -3.83 -13.70
CA GLU A 425 -25.33 -4.47 -12.90
C GLU A 425 -24.87 -4.77 -11.45
N ASN A 426 -23.59 -5.13 -11.27
CA ASN A 426 -22.99 -5.44 -9.96
C ASN A 426 -22.67 -4.21 -9.08
N ILE A 427 -23.04 -2.99 -9.50
CA ILE A 427 -22.77 -1.75 -8.75
C ILE A 427 -23.96 -1.37 -7.82
N ASP A 428 -25.06 -2.13 -7.82
CA ASP A 428 -26.24 -1.94 -6.95
C ASP A 428 -26.40 -2.97 -5.82
N GLU A 429 -25.56 -4.02 -5.80
CA GLU A 429 -25.54 -5.06 -4.75
C GLU A 429 -24.33 -4.87 -3.82
#